data_AF-A0A0J8DXL9-F1
#
_entry.id   AF-A0A0J8DXL9-F1
#
_cell.length_a   1.000
_cell.length_b   1.000
_cell.length_c   1.000
_cell.angle_alpha   90.00
_cell.angle_beta   90.00
_cell.angle_gamma   90.00
#
_symmetry.space_group_name_H-M   'P 1'
#
loop_
_entity.id
_entity.type
_entity.pdbx_description
1 polymer ?
#
loop_
_entity_poly.entity_id
_entity_poly.type
_entity_poly.pdbx_seq_one_letter_code
_entity_poly.pdbx_strand_id
1 'polypeptide(L)' 'MVLILRMVADQFCNILHKHCDEVQAVSCDEAFLDITGSDVTDPEILVSEIRKEILESTCGTASAGILCALLLYMSSM' A
#
# COMPACT_ATOMS: atom_id res chain seq x y z
N MET A 1 -12.08 16.26 -13.17
CA MET A 1 -12.28 14.84 -12.80
C MET A 1 -10.95 14.07 -12.77
N VAL A 2 -10.18 14.00 -13.87
CA VAL A 2 -8.94 13.19 -13.96
C VAL A 2 -7.79 13.67 -13.06
N LEU A 3 -7.67 14.98 -12.78
CA LEU A 3 -6.58 15.51 -11.95
C LEU A 3 -6.69 15.13 -10.46
N ILE A 4 -7.92 14.97 -9.93
CA ILE A 4 -8.13 14.63 -8.51
C ILE A 4 -7.66 13.20 -8.22
N LEU A 5 -7.91 12.27 -9.14
CA LEU A 5 -7.47 10.88 -9.02
C LEU A 5 -5.94 10.77 -8.98
N ARG A 6 -5.25 11.62 -9.76
CA ARG A 6 -3.78 11.64 -9.76
C ARG A 6 -3.20 12.17 -8.46
N MET A 7 -3.78 13.23 -7.90
CA MET A 7 -3.35 13.76 -6.60
C MET A 7 -3.55 12.76 -5.46
N VAL A 8 -4.68 12.03 -5.48
CA VAL A 8 -4.96 10.97 -4.49
C VAL A 8 -4.00 9.79 -4.68
N ALA A 9 -3.69 9.40 -5.91
CA ALA A 9 -2.72 8.34 -6.21
C ALA A 9 -1.30 8.70 -5.74
N ASP A 10 -0.87 9.95 -5.96
CA ASP A 10 0.43 10.43 -5.47
C ASP A 10 0.48 10.43 -3.94
N GLN A 11 -0.60 10.83 -3.25
CA GLN A 11 -0.69 10.76 -1.79
C GLN A 11 -0.65 9.32 -1.28
N PHE A 12 -1.40 8.41 -1.91
CA PHE A 12 -1.38 6.98 -1.61
C PHE A 12 0.04 6.42 -1.71
N CYS A 13 0.71 6.65 -2.85
CA CYS A 13 2.06 6.15 -3.09
C CYS A 13 3.08 6.71 -2.09
N ASN A 14 2.98 8.00 -1.74
CA ASN A 14 3.84 8.62 -0.72
C ASN A 14 3.64 8.00 0.67
N ILE A 15 2.41 7.63 1.05
CA ILE A 15 2.15 6.94 2.33
C ILE A 15 2.83 5.57 2.32
N LEU A 16 2.73 4.81 1.22
CA LEU A 16 3.38 3.50 1.14
C LEU A 16 4.89 3.59 1.28
N HIS A 17 5.54 4.52 0.56
CA HIS A 17 6.98 4.74 0.62
C HIS A 17 7.48 5.27 1.98
N LYS A 18 6.59 5.82 2.80
CA LYS A 18 6.93 6.23 4.18
C LYS A 18 7.04 5.03 5.13
N HIS A 19 6.27 3.97 4.88
CA HIS A 19 6.18 2.80 5.75
C HIS A 19 7.03 1.62 5.27
N CYS A 20 7.41 1.60 3.99
CA CYS A 20 8.21 0.55 3.40
C CYS A 20 9.06 1.12 2.26
N ASP A 21 10.35 0.76 2.22
CA ASP A 21 11.25 1.19 1.15
C ASP A 21 11.00 0.41 -0.14
N GLU A 22 10.72 -0.89 -0.03
CA GLU A 22 10.50 -1.81 -1.15
C GLU A 22 9.00 -1.88 -1.51
N VAL A 23 8.56 -0.92 -2.33
CA VAL A 23 7.17 -0.83 -2.83
C VAL A 23 7.13 -1.13 -4.33
N GLN A 24 6.32 -2.11 -4.73
CA GLN A 24 6.02 -2.42 -6.11
C GLN A 24 4.59 -2.00 -6.46
N ALA A 25 4.45 -0.85 -7.13
CA ALA A 25 3.16 -0.38 -7.62
C ALA A 25 2.63 -1.30 -8.74
N VAL A 26 1.38 -1.74 -8.60
CA VAL A 26 0.63 -2.51 -9.62
C VAL A 26 -0.26 -1.56 -10.42
N SER A 27 -0.94 -0.65 -9.73
CA SER A 27 -1.81 0.39 -10.28
C SER A 27 -1.69 1.69 -9.49
N CYS A 28 -2.57 2.67 -9.75
CA CYS A 28 -2.64 3.93 -9.00
C CYS A 28 -3.21 3.76 -7.58
N ASP A 29 -3.84 2.62 -7.29
CA ASP A 29 -4.56 2.30 -6.04
C ASP A 29 -4.15 0.94 -5.44
N GLU A 30 -3.22 0.23 -6.07
CA GLU A 30 -2.75 -1.09 -5.65
C GLU A 30 -1.23 -1.20 -5.76
N ALA A 31 -0.60 -1.75 -4.72
CA ALA A 31 0.84 -1.98 -4.65
C ALA A 31 1.16 -3.15 -3.71
N PHE A 32 2.28 -3.82 -3.98
CA PHE A 32 2.89 -4.78 -3.05
C PHE A 32 3.97 -4.11 -2.23
N LEU A 33 4.03 -4.44 -0.94
CA LEU A 33 5.05 -3.97 -0.01
C LEU A 33 5.86 -5.18 0.42
N ASP A 34 7.17 -5.15 0.21
CA ASP A 34 8.07 -6.15 0.76
C ASP A 34 8.56 -5.70 2.12
N ILE A 35 7.98 -6.31 3.16
CA ILE A 35 8.34 -6.05 4.55
C ILE A 35 9.44 -7.01 5.06
N THR A 36 9.96 -7.88 4.19
CA THR A 36 11.01 -8.84 4.53
C THR A 36 12.28 -8.11 4.94
N GLY A 37 12.71 -8.26 6.19
CA GLY A 37 13.89 -7.59 6.73
C GLY A 37 13.65 -6.19 7.29
N SER A 38 12.40 -5.72 7.35
CA SER A 38 12.03 -4.53 8.12
C SER A 38 11.99 -4.84 9.63
N ASP A 39 12.17 -3.82 10.48
CA ASP A 39 12.00 -3.92 11.94
C ASP A 39 10.53 -4.09 12.38
N VAL A 40 9.62 -4.30 11.42
CA VAL A 40 8.19 -4.46 11.67
C VAL A 40 7.97 -5.77 12.41
N THR A 41 7.61 -5.66 13.68
CA THR A 41 7.41 -6.82 14.57
C THR A 41 6.12 -7.58 14.24
N ASP A 42 5.09 -6.85 13.79
CA ASP A 42 3.80 -7.42 13.44
C ASP A 42 3.23 -6.77 12.15
N PRO A 43 3.10 -7.54 11.05
CA PRO A 43 2.58 -7.03 9.79
C PRO A 43 1.11 -6.58 9.88
N GLU A 44 0.31 -7.14 10.81
CA GLU A 44 -1.07 -6.70 10.99
C GLU A 44 -1.16 -5.28 11.57
N ILE A 45 -0.23 -4.93 12.47
CA ILE A 45 -0.13 -3.58 13.02
C ILE A 45 0.23 -2.60 11.90
N LEU A 46 1.26 -2.91 11.12
CA LEU A 46 1.69 -2.07 9.99
C LEU A 46 0.53 -1.84 8.99
N VAL A 47 -0.18 -2.91 8.62
CA VAL A 47 -1.33 -2.82 7.72
C VAL A 47 -2.44 -1.95 8.32
N SER A 48 -2.71 -2.07 9.62
CA SER A 48 -3.71 -1.26 10.31
C SER A 48 -3.33 0.23 10.30
N GLU A 49 -2.06 0.54 10.55
CA GLU A 49 -1.52 1.90 10.53
C GLU A 49 -1.60 2.53 9.14
N ILE A 50 -1.13 1.82 8.11
CA ILE A 50 -1.20 2.28 6.72
C ILE A 50 -2.65 2.55 6.30
N ARG A 51 -3.57 1.62 6.58
CA ARG A 51 -4.99 1.79 6.23
C ARG A 51 -5.63 2.98 6.93
N LYS A 52 -5.26 3.22 8.19
CA LYS A 52 -5.72 4.39 8.95
C LYS A 52 -5.17 5.69 8.36
N GLU A 53 -3.89 5.74 8.03
CA GLU A 53 -3.26 6.93 7.44
C GLU A 53 -3.83 7.24 6.04
N ILE A 54 -4.11 6.22 5.22
CA ILE A 54 -4.79 6.40 3.93
C ILE A 54 -6.19 7.01 4.14
N LEU A 55 -6.96 6.48 5.10
CA LEU A 55 -8.30 7.01 5.39
C LEU A 55 -8.26 8.47 5.84
N GLU A 56 -7.33 8.81 6.72
CA GLU A 56 -7.18 10.17 7.25
C GLU A 56 -6.65 11.14 6.18
N SER A 57 -5.79 10.70 5.26
CA SER A 57 -5.14 11.57 4.27
C SER A 57 -5.92 11.73 2.97
N THR A 58 -6.64 10.68 2.54
CA THR A 58 -7.32 10.64 1.22
C THR A 58 -8.85 10.65 1.33
N CYS A 59 -9.39 10.52 2.55
CA CYS A 59 -10.81 10.21 2.81
C CYS A 59 -11.30 8.90 2.14
N GLY A 60 -10.39 8.05 1.65
CA GLY A 60 -10.69 6.78 1.00
C GLY A 60 -10.39 5.58 1.92
N THR A 61 -11.19 4.51 1.81
CA THR A 61 -10.91 3.26 2.54
C THR A 61 -10.01 2.35 1.72
N ALA A 62 -8.95 1.81 2.33
CA ALA A 62 -8.09 0.81 1.72
C ALA A 62 -8.30 -0.58 2.34
N SER A 63 -8.03 -1.62 1.54
CA SER A 63 -8.00 -3.03 1.93
C SER A 63 -6.59 -3.56 1.69
N ALA A 64 -6.15 -4.54 2.48
CA ALA A 64 -4.81 -5.12 2.34
C ALA A 64 -4.83 -6.61 2.65
N GLY A 65 -4.01 -7.37 1.92
CA GLY A 65 -3.75 -8.78 2.16
C GLY A 65 -2.29 -8.98 2.59
N ILE A 66 -2.07 -9.83 3.60
CA ILE A 66 -0.74 -10.22 4.06
C ILE A 66 -0.46 -11.62 3.55
N LEU A 67 0.70 -11.83 2.94
CA LEU A 67 1.09 -13.13 2.41
C LEU A 67 2.57 -13.39 2.73
N CYS A 68 2.86 -14.54 3.37
CA CYS A 68 4.23 -14.90 3.79
C CYS A 68 5.10 -15.48 2.67
N ALA A 69 4.58 -15.60 1.46
CA ALA A 69 5.30 -16.07 0.29
C ALA A 69 4.82 -15.28 -0.93
N LEU A 70 5.73 -14.63 -1.65
CA LEU A 70 5.39 -13.85 -2.84
C LEU A 70 4.87 -14.80 -3.95
N LEU A 71 3.57 -15.11 -3.97
CA LEU A 71 2.93 -15.67 -5.15
C LEU A 71 2.75 -14.52 -6.15
N LEU A 72 3.77 -14.29 -6.99
CA LEU A 72 3.70 -13.45 -8.18
C LEU A 72 2.75 -14.08 -9.21
N TYR A 73 1.44 -13.99 -8.97
CA TYR A 73 0.40 -14.34 -9.94
C TYR A 73 -0.77 -13.36 -9.84
N MET A 74 -0.50 -12.08 -10.14
CA MET A 74 -1.54 -11.13 -10.55
C MET A 74 -1.21 -10.61 -11.96
N SER A 75 -1.01 -11.55 -12.89
CA SER A 75 -0.86 -11.31 -14.33
C SER A 75 -1.85 -12.17 -15.11
N SER A 76 -3.13 -12.15 -14.74
CA SER A 76 -4.26 -12.57 -15.58
C SER A 76 -5.59 -12.32 -14.85
N MET A 77 -6.11 -11.10 -14.92
CA MET A 77 -7.55 -10.81 -15.08
C MET A 77 -7.70 -9.47 -15.80
#